data_AF-A0A7L4KGA1-F1
#
_entry.id   AF-A0A7L4KGA1-F1
#
_cell.length_a   1.000
_cell.length_b   1.000
_cell.length_c   1.000
_cell.angle_alpha   90.00
_cell.angle_beta   90.00
_cell.angle_gamma   90.00
#
_symmetry.space_group_name_H-M   'P 1'
#
loop_
_entity.id
_entity.type
_entity.pdbx_description
1 polymer ?
#
loop_
_entity_poly.entity_id
_entity_poly.type
_entity_poly.pdbx_seq_one_letter_code
_entity_poly.pdbx_strand_id
1 'polypeptide(L)' 'DFHRCQRAMEAKGQDTTPCQWYFRVYKSICPIEWVTTWDEYREEGTFPGKI' A
#
# COMPACT_ATOMS: atom_id res chain seq x y z
N ASP A 1 -5.56 0.97 -1.76
CA ASP A 1 -6.10 1.18 -0.40
C ASP A 1 -5.17 0.83 0.74
N PHE A 2 -4.43 -0.29 0.66
CA PHE A 2 -3.51 -0.72 1.72
C PHE A 2 -2.59 0.40 2.25
N HIS A 3 -1.81 1.04 1.36
CA HIS A 3 -0.87 2.09 1.77
C HIS A 3 -1.56 3.34 2.35
N ARG A 4 -2.74 3.71 1.82
CA ARG A 4 -3.54 4.81 2.38
C ARG A 4 -4.00 4.50 3.81
N CYS A 5 -4.48 3.27 4.01
CA CYS A 5 -4.93 2.78 5.30
C CYS A 5 -3.78 2.76 6.31
N GLN A 6 -2.62 2.19 5.94
CA GLN A 6 -1.45 2.15 6.82
C GLN A 6 -1.05 3.56 7.26
N ARG A 7 -0.88 4.49 6.32
CA ARG A 7 -0.50 5.86 6.65
C ARG A 7 -1.51 6.53 7.58
N ALA A 8 -2.81 6.29 7.36
CA ALA A 8 -3.85 6.84 8.21
C ALA A 8 -3.84 6.26 9.64
N MET A 9 -3.53 4.97 9.79
CA MET A 9 -3.42 4.32 11.11
C MET A 9 -2.15 4.74 11.84
N GLU A 10 -1.01 4.78 11.15
CA GLU A 10 0.28 5.22 11.70
C GLU A 10 0.21 6.68 12.17
N ALA A 11 -0.39 7.57 11.37
CA ALA A 11 -0.59 8.97 11.76
C ALA A 11 -1.48 9.13 13.01
N LYS A 12 -2.35 8.16 13.29
CA LYS A 12 -3.20 8.12 14.49
C LYS A 12 -2.58 7.33 15.64
N GLY A 13 -1.41 6.72 15.46
CA GLY A 13 -0.80 5.80 16.43
C GLY A 13 -1.66 4.55 16.68
N GLN A 14 -2.45 4.13 15.70
CA GLN A 14 -3.36 2.98 15.78
C GLN A 14 -2.77 1.74 15.12
N ASP A 15 -3.33 0.58 15.47
CA ASP A 15 -2.94 -0.69 14.89
C ASP A 15 -3.25 -0.75 13.39
N THR A 16 -2.29 -1.26 12.61
CA THR A 16 -2.39 -1.40 11.15
C THR A 16 -3.00 -2.74 10.73
N THR A 17 -3.29 -3.66 11.67
CA THR A 17 -3.95 -4.94 11.39
C THR A 17 -5.21 -4.82 10.53
N PRO A 18 -6.10 -3.82 10.70
CA PRO A 18 -7.26 -3.66 9.82
C PRO A 18 -6.92 -3.46 8.34
N CYS A 19 -5.73 -2.95 8.02
CA CYS A 19 -5.27 -2.75 6.65
C CYS A 19 -4.83 -4.06 5.97
N GLN A 20 -4.59 -5.13 6.72
CA GLN A 20 -4.10 -6.42 6.21
C GLN A 20 -5.06 -7.08 5.21
N TRP A 21 -6.36 -6.79 5.31
CA TRP A 21 -7.32 -7.25 4.31
C TRP A 21 -6.95 -6.74 2.91
N TYR A 22 -6.69 -5.43 2.78
CA TYR A 22 -6.30 -4.84 1.51
C TYR A 22 -4.98 -5.41 1.00
N PHE A 23 -4.02 -5.68 1.89
CA PHE A 23 -2.75 -6.31 1.54
C PHE A 23 -2.95 -7.66 0.86
N ARG A 24 -3.75 -8.52 1.49
CA ARG A 24 -4.07 -9.86 0.96
C ARG A 24 -4.79 -9.75 -0.37
N VAL A 25 -5.77 -8.84 -0.49
CA VAL A 25 -6.53 -8.67 -1.73
C VAL A 25 -5.62 -8.27 -2.88
N TYR A 26 -4.81 -7.22 -2.76
CA TYR A 26 -3.98 -6.78 -3.89
C TYR A 26 -2.89 -7.79 -4.24
N LYS A 27 -2.31 -8.49 -3.24
CA LYS A 27 -1.37 -9.60 -3.47
C LYS A 27 -2.00 -10.77 -4.24
N SER A 28 -3.32 -10.95 -4.13
CA SER A 28 -4.03 -12.05 -4.79
C SER A 28 -4.40 -11.74 -6.24
N ILE A 29 -4.67 -10.46 -6.55
CA ILE A 29 -5.24 -10.05 -7.84
C ILE A 29 -4.27 -9.29 -8.75
N CYS A 30 -3.26 -8.64 -8.18
CA CYS A 30 -2.31 -7.85 -8.96
C CYS A 30 -1.14 -8.73 -9.42
N PRO A 31 -0.70 -8.61 -10.69
CA PRO A 31 0.55 -9.21 -11.14
C PRO A 31 1.74 -8.76 -10.29
N ILE A 32 2.69 -9.65 -10.05
CA ILE A 32 3.89 -9.36 -9.23
C ILE A 32 4.66 -8.18 -9.83
N GLU A 33 4.86 -8.16 -11.14
CA GLU A 33 5.55 -7.07 -11.85
C GLU A 33 4.94 -5.70 -11.56
N TRP A 34 3.62 -5.58 -11.53
CA TRP A 34 2.95 -4.31 -11.22
C TRP A 34 3.22 -3.87 -9.79
N VAL A 35 3.18 -4.81 -8.85
CA VAL A 35 3.46 -4.51 -7.43
C VAL A 35 4.90 -4.04 -7.27
N THR A 36 5.86 -4.75 -7.88
CA THR A 36 7.29 -4.37 -7.84
C THR A 36 7.51 -2.97 -8.40
N THR A 37 7.02 -2.69 -9.62
CA THR A 37 7.15 -1.36 -10.24
C THR A 37 6.50 -0.25 -9.42
N TRP A 38 5.33 -0.50 -8.83
CA TRP A 38 4.69 0.49 -7.97
C TRP A 38 5.43 0.72 -6.66
N ASP A 39 6.05 -0.33 -6.09
CA ASP A 39 6.88 -0.19 -4.90
C ASP A 39 8.14 0.64 -5.21
N GLU A 40 8.80 0.42 -6.35
CA GLU A 40 9.92 1.25 -6.83
C GLU A 40 9.51 2.73 -6.96
N TYR A 41 8.39 3.02 -7.65
CA TYR A 41 7.90 4.39 -7.79
C TYR A 41 7.55 5.05 -6.45
N ARG A 42 7.12 4.27 -5.45
CA ARG A 42 6.84 4.78 -4.11
C ARG A 42 8.11 5.11 -3.35
N GLU A 43 9.15 4.29 -3.47
CA GLU A 43 10.47 4.54 -2.88
C GLU A 43 11.16 5.76 -3.52
N GLU A 44 11.03 5.93 -4.84
CA GLU A 44 11.55 7.07 -5.59
C GLU A 44 10.71 8.35 -5.42
N GLY A 45 9.51 8.26 -4.85
CA GLY A 45 8.58 9.38 -4.72
C GLY A 45 7.92 9.83 -6.05
N THR A 46 7.98 8.99 -7.08
CA THR A 46 7.43 9.23 -8.42
C THR A 46 6.05 8.59 -8.64
N PHE A 47 5.52 7.88 -7.63
CA PHE A 47 4.22 7.22 -7.73
C PHE A 47 3.09 8.23 -8.01
N PRO A 48 2.32 8.06 -9.11
CA PRO A 48 1.34 9.06 -9.55
C PRO A 48 0.07 9.11 -8.69
N GLY A 49 -0.19 8.08 -7.89
CA GLY A 49 -1.38 8.00 -7.05
C GLY A 49 -1.21 8.73 -5.72
N LYS A 50 -2.27 9.42 -5.27
CA LYS A 50 -2.31 9.98 -3.92
C LYS A 50 -2.47 8.86 -2.88
N ILE A 51 -1.35 8.50 -2.26
CA ILE A 51 -1.30 7.67 -1.05
C ILE A 51 -1.62 8.55 0.15
#